data_AF-A0A8T3L5K7-F1
#
_entry.id   AF-A0A8T3L5K7-F1
#
_cell.length_a   1.000
_cell.length_b   1.000
_cell.length_c   1.000
_cell.angle_alpha   90.00
_cell.angle_beta   90.00
_cell.angle_gamma   90.00
#
_symmetry.space_group_name_H-M   'P 1'
#
loop_
_entity.id
_entity.type
_entity.pdbx_description
1 polymer ?
#
loop_
_entity_poly.entity_id
_entity_poly.type
_entity_poly.pdbx_seq_one_letter_code
_entity_poly.pdbx_strand_id
1 'polypeptide(L)'
;MIVKITPRTLFAFAILTLIGVFFAIGALTGIFSPVLLISLSLLGTSLLAANKVVAWIKARKVYAKWQKPSTFDRNLVVIGAGSAGLVTAYIAATLKAKVTLIEKHKMGGDCLNTGCVPSKALIRSAKLLSHMSRSKEFGIRKAHADFDFAEVMERVQRVVKRVEPHDSVDRYTELGVDVIQGEAKITSPWSVEIKTTEGMQTLTTRNIVIATGAKPFVPSIPGLDEVGYLTSDNIWDLRERPRRLLVLGGGPIGSEMAQTFSRLGSQVTQVERRPRLEWHLL
;
A
#
# COMPACT_ATOMS: atom_id res chain seq x y z
N MET A 1 0.52 7.02 -43.94
CA MET A 1 -0.33 5.90 -43.47
C MET A 1 0.47 5.10 -42.44
N ILE A 2 0.29 5.37 -41.13
CA ILE A 2 1.08 4.74 -40.07
C ILE A 2 0.35 3.46 -39.64
N VAL A 3 0.83 2.30 -40.10
CA VAL A 3 0.31 1.00 -39.69
C VAL A 3 0.71 0.76 -38.23
N LYS A 4 -0.29 0.73 -37.35
CA LYS A 4 -0.11 0.45 -35.92
C LYS A 4 0.13 -1.06 -35.75
N ILE A 5 1.39 -1.48 -35.81
CA ILE A 5 1.78 -2.86 -35.53
C ILE A 5 1.53 -3.11 -34.03
N THR A 6 0.45 -3.83 -33.74
CA THR A 6 0.12 -4.28 -32.38
C THR A 6 0.75 -5.66 -32.13
N PRO A 7 0.95 -6.06 -30.86
CA PRO A 7 1.38 -7.41 -30.52
C PRO A 7 0.50 -8.49 -31.17
N ARG A 8 -0.80 -8.22 -31.35
CA ARG A 8 -1.75 -9.11 -32.05
C ARG A 8 -1.43 -9.31 -33.53
N THR A 9 -1.02 -8.27 -34.25
CA THR A 9 -0.64 -8.39 -35.67
C THR A 9 0.66 -9.17 -35.87
N LEU A 10 1.62 -9.05 -34.94
CA LEU A 10 2.85 -9.86 -34.94
C LEU A 10 2.56 -11.34 -34.61
N PHE A 11 1.64 -11.59 -33.68
CA PHE A 11 1.22 -12.95 -33.32
C PHE A 11 0.46 -13.64 -34.45
N ALA A 12 -0.40 -12.92 -35.18
CA ALA A 12 -1.09 -13.45 -36.35
C ALA A 12 -0.11 -13.84 -37.48
N PHE A 13 0.93 -13.03 -37.71
CA PHE A 13 1.97 -13.33 -38.72
C PHE A 13 2.81 -14.55 -38.33
N ALA A 14 3.14 -14.68 -37.05
CA ALA A 14 3.83 -15.85 -36.47
C ALA A 14 3.00 -17.14 -36.62
N ILE A 15 1.69 -17.08 -36.38
CA ILE A 15 0.78 -18.23 -36.56
C ILE A 15 0.69 -18.62 -38.04
N LEU A 16 0.55 -17.66 -38.96
CA LEU A 16 0.50 -17.93 -40.40
C LEU A 16 1.78 -18.57 -40.93
N THR A 17 2.95 -18.15 -40.44
CA THR A 17 4.23 -18.80 -40.77
C THR A 17 4.36 -20.19 -40.16
N LEU A 18 3.88 -20.39 -38.93
CA LEU A 18 3.83 -21.71 -38.29
C LEU A 18 2.89 -22.70 -39.00
N ILE A 19 1.71 -22.23 -39.44
CA ILE A 19 0.75 -23.03 -40.23
C ILE A 19 1.36 -23.39 -41.59
N GLY A 20 2.03 -22.45 -42.26
CA GLY A 20 2.71 -22.71 -43.54
C GLY A 20 3.83 -23.76 -43.42
N VAL A 21 4.55 -23.79 -42.30
CA VAL A 21 5.58 -24.80 -42.05
C VAL A 21 4.97 -26.16 -41.67
N PHE A 22 3.84 -26.18 -40.94
CA PHE A 22 3.14 -27.43 -40.60
C PHE A 22 2.52 -28.12 -41.83
N PHE A 23 1.99 -27.36 -42.80
CA PHE A 23 1.45 -27.92 -44.04
C PHE A 23 2.52 -28.54 -44.96
N ALA A 24 3.79 -28.25 -44.75
CA ALA A 24 4.89 -28.78 -45.55
C ALA A 24 5.46 -30.12 -45.03
N ILE A 25 5.01 -30.62 -43.87
CA ILE A 25 5.62 -31.78 -43.20
C ILE A 25 4.61 -32.93 -43.09
N GLY A 26 4.75 -33.94 -43.94
CA GLY A 26 3.85 -35.11 -44.01
C GLY A 26 4.10 -36.23 -43.00
N ALA A 27 5.06 -36.11 -42.07
CA ALA A 27 5.41 -37.18 -41.12
C ALA A 27 5.84 -36.65 -39.73
N LEU A 28 5.46 -37.37 -38.66
CA LEU A 28 5.74 -37.04 -37.25
C LEU A 28 7.24 -36.90 -36.90
N THR A 29 8.15 -37.45 -37.70
CA THR A 29 9.61 -37.32 -37.52
C THR A 29 10.16 -35.94 -37.89
N GLY A 30 9.41 -35.10 -38.63
CA GLY A 30 9.82 -33.74 -39.00
C GLY A 30 9.52 -32.67 -37.94
N ILE A 31 8.76 -33.01 -36.89
CA ILE A 31 8.34 -32.07 -35.84
C ILE A 31 9.51 -31.65 -34.94
N PHE A 32 10.54 -32.49 -34.81
CA PHE A 32 11.76 -32.20 -34.06
C PHE A 32 12.97 -31.90 -34.97
N SER A 33 12.74 -31.37 -36.17
CA SER A 33 13.85 -30.91 -37.00
C SER A 33 14.60 -29.77 -36.30
N PRO A 34 15.94 -29.80 -36.20
CA PRO A 34 16.74 -28.70 -35.67
C PRO A 34 16.38 -27.35 -36.30
N VAL A 35 15.98 -27.36 -37.58
CA VAL A 35 15.55 -26.16 -38.33
C VAL A 35 14.23 -25.59 -37.78
N LEU A 36 13.29 -26.43 -37.37
CA LEU A 36 12.02 -26.00 -36.78
C LEU A 36 12.25 -25.39 -35.38
N LEU A 37 13.10 -26.02 -34.56
CA LEU A 37 13.43 -25.53 -33.22
C LEU A 37 14.19 -24.19 -33.28
N ILE A 38 15.12 -24.04 -34.23
CA ILE A 38 15.85 -22.78 -34.46
C ILE A 38 14.89 -21.68 -34.95
N SER A 39 13.99 -21.98 -35.89
CA SER A 39 13.05 -20.99 -36.41
C SER A 39 12.03 -20.53 -35.35
N LEU A 40 11.49 -21.45 -34.55
CA LEU A 40 10.64 -21.14 -33.38
C LEU A 40 11.38 -20.29 -32.34
N SER A 41 12.64 -20.61 -32.04
CA SER A 41 13.47 -19.86 -31.10
C SER A 41 13.80 -18.45 -31.61
N LEU A 42 14.11 -18.31 -32.90
CA LEU A 42 14.32 -17.01 -33.55
C LEU A 42 13.04 -16.16 -33.58
N LEU A 43 11.89 -16.78 -33.79
CA LEU A 43 10.60 -16.09 -33.74
C LEU A 43 10.29 -15.60 -32.31
N GLY A 44 10.49 -16.45 -31.31
CA GLY A 44 10.31 -16.07 -29.90
C GLY A 44 11.25 -14.95 -29.46
N THR A 45 12.54 -15.06 -29.80
CA THR A 45 13.55 -14.04 -29.45
C THR A 45 13.35 -12.73 -30.20
N SER A 46 12.96 -12.76 -31.47
CA SER A 46 12.67 -11.54 -32.26
C SER A 46 11.44 -10.79 -31.75
N LEU A 47 10.40 -11.48 -31.29
CA LEU A 47 9.24 -10.86 -30.64
C LEU A 47 9.62 -10.19 -29.31
N LEU A 48 10.45 -10.85 -28.48
CA LEU A 48 10.97 -10.26 -27.25
C LEU A 48 11.88 -9.05 -27.54
N ALA A 49 12.72 -9.15 -28.56
CA ALA A 49 13.60 -8.06 -29.00
C ALA A 49 12.77 -6.86 -29.50
N ALA A 50 11.75 -7.08 -30.33
CA ALA A 50 10.84 -6.04 -30.79
C ALA A 50 10.15 -5.32 -29.62
N ASN A 51 9.65 -6.08 -28.63
CA ASN A 51 9.06 -5.50 -27.42
C ASN A 51 10.07 -4.67 -26.62
N LYS A 52 11.32 -5.15 -26.48
CA LYS A 52 12.41 -4.40 -25.81
C LYS A 52 12.76 -3.12 -26.57
N VAL A 53 12.83 -3.16 -27.90
CA VAL A 53 13.10 -1.97 -28.73
C VAL A 53 11.98 -0.94 -28.57
N VAL A 54 10.71 -1.37 -28.64
CA VAL A 54 9.57 -0.47 -28.45
C VAL A 54 9.58 0.16 -27.05
N ALA A 55 9.86 -0.64 -26.01
CA ALA A 55 9.99 -0.13 -24.64
C ALA A 55 11.12 0.89 -24.50
N TRP A 56 12.27 0.64 -25.14
CA TRP A 56 13.41 1.54 -25.13
C TRP A 56 13.13 2.86 -25.86
N ILE A 57 12.46 2.83 -27.02
CA ILE A 57 12.04 4.05 -27.74
C ILE A 57 11.08 4.87 -26.88
N LYS A 58 10.09 4.21 -26.25
CA LYS A 58 9.14 4.87 -25.34
C LYS A 58 9.86 5.50 -24.15
N ALA A 59 10.78 4.77 -23.51
CA ALA A 59 11.57 5.27 -22.41
C ALA A 59 12.40 6.49 -22.83
N ARG A 60 13.09 6.43 -23.97
CA ARG A 60 13.85 7.58 -24.50
C ARG A 60 12.97 8.81 -24.73
N LYS A 61 11.76 8.64 -25.26
CA LYS A 61 10.81 9.75 -25.43
C LYS A 61 10.37 10.37 -24.11
N VAL A 62 10.09 9.54 -23.09
CA VAL A 62 9.72 10.01 -21.75
C VAL A 62 10.89 10.77 -21.10
N TYR A 63 12.11 10.25 -21.24
CA TYR A 63 13.31 10.83 -20.65
C TYR A 63 13.93 11.99 -21.43
N ALA A 64 13.55 12.21 -22.69
CA ALA A 64 14.16 13.22 -23.57
C ALA A 64 14.09 14.65 -23.02
N LYS A 65 13.06 14.97 -22.21
CA LYS A 65 12.87 16.28 -21.60
C LYS A 65 13.70 16.50 -20.33
N TRP A 66 14.40 15.48 -19.85
CA TRP A 66 15.05 15.48 -18.55
C TRP A 66 16.56 15.33 -18.70
N GLN A 67 17.31 16.15 -17.97
CA GLN A 67 18.77 16.00 -17.89
C GLN A 67 19.11 14.97 -16.82
N LYS A 68 19.70 13.85 -17.23
CA LYS A 68 20.13 12.81 -16.29
C LYS A 68 21.43 13.26 -15.58
N PRO A 69 21.48 13.24 -14.24
CA PRO A 69 22.71 13.50 -13.51
C PRO A 69 23.82 12.49 -13.86
N SER A 70 25.07 12.93 -13.87
CA SER A 70 26.25 12.06 -14.07
C SER A 70 26.52 11.19 -12.84
N THR A 71 26.25 11.75 -11.65
CA THR A 71 26.36 11.08 -10.35
C THR A 71 25.05 11.21 -9.57
N PHE A 72 24.83 10.32 -8.61
CA PHE A 72 23.64 10.33 -7.76
C PHE A 72 24.04 10.35 -6.29
N ASP A 73 23.36 11.18 -5.49
CA ASP A 73 23.57 11.28 -4.04
C ASP A 73 23.16 10.00 -3.32
N ARG A 74 22.09 9.36 -3.82
CA ARG A 74 21.49 8.14 -3.26
C ARG A 74 21.30 7.06 -4.31
N ASN A 75 21.28 5.81 -3.85
CA ASN A 75 20.86 4.68 -4.68
C ASN A 75 19.34 4.57 -4.71
N LEU A 76 18.68 4.94 -3.61
CA LEU A 76 17.24 4.87 -3.44
C LEU A 76 16.76 6.01 -2.55
N VAL A 77 15.67 6.67 -2.97
CA VAL A 77 14.87 7.55 -2.11
C VAL A 77 13.51 6.89 -1.93
N VAL A 78 13.07 6.76 -0.69
CA VAL A 78 11.78 6.22 -0.31
C VAL A 78 10.94 7.36 0.26
N ILE A 79 9.75 7.58 -0.30
CA ILE A 79 8.83 8.65 0.12
C ILE A 79 7.67 8.03 0.90
N GLY A 80 7.60 8.30 2.19
CA GLY A 80 6.62 7.78 3.14
C GLY A 80 7.19 6.65 4.00
N ALA A 81 7.08 6.79 5.32
CA ALA A 81 7.55 5.84 6.34
C ALA A 81 6.40 5.03 6.96
N GLY A 82 5.44 4.62 6.13
CA GLY A 82 4.52 3.52 6.46
C GLY A 82 5.13 2.15 6.18
N SER A 83 4.37 1.07 6.40
CA SER A 83 4.85 -0.32 6.30
C SER A 83 5.65 -0.61 5.03
N ALA A 84 5.17 -0.16 3.86
CA ALA A 84 5.86 -0.39 2.59
C ALA A 84 7.20 0.35 2.50
N GLY A 85 7.26 1.61 2.95
CA GLY A 85 8.46 2.43 2.87
C GLY A 85 9.52 2.00 3.88
N LEU A 86 9.10 1.69 5.10
CA LEU A 86 9.94 1.14 6.16
C LEU A 86 10.62 -0.17 5.72
N VAL A 87 9.84 -1.16 5.27
CA VAL A 87 10.39 -2.44 4.79
C VAL A 87 11.33 -2.24 3.59
N THR A 88 10.95 -1.37 2.65
CA THR A 88 11.79 -1.07 1.48
C THR A 88 13.13 -0.46 1.90
N ALA A 89 13.11 0.55 2.77
CA ALA A 89 14.31 1.24 3.21
C ALA A 89 15.24 0.30 3.99
N TYR A 90 14.67 -0.51 4.88
CA TYR A 90 15.40 -1.53 5.62
C TYR A 90 16.09 -2.54 4.70
N ILE A 91 15.35 -3.17 3.78
CA ILE A 91 15.91 -4.16 2.86
C ILE A 91 17.02 -3.53 2.01
N ALA A 92 16.81 -2.33 1.48
CA ALA A 92 17.84 -1.65 0.69
C ALA A 92 19.09 -1.32 1.52
N ALA A 93 18.95 -0.91 2.78
CA ALA A 93 20.08 -0.66 3.67
C ALA A 93 20.88 -1.94 4.00
N THR A 94 20.21 -3.09 4.19
CA THR A 94 20.91 -4.37 4.41
C THR A 94 21.77 -4.80 3.21
N LEU A 95 21.42 -4.36 2.00
CA LEU A 95 22.21 -4.52 0.77
C LEU A 95 23.30 -3.44 0.61
N LYS A 96 23.56 -2.65 1.64
CA LYS A 96 24.53 -1.54 1.67
C LYS A 96 24.26 -0.44 0.64
N ALA A 97 23.02 -0.29 0.20
CA ALA A 97 22.62 0.83 -0.64
C ALA A 97 22.59 2.14 0.17
N LYS A 98 22.95 3.26 -0.45
CA LYS A 98 22.73 4.60 0.12
C LYS A 98 21.24 4.94 -0.01
N VAL A 99 20.49 4.78 1.07
CA VAL A 99 19.04 4.97 1.10
C VAL A 99 18.70 6.21 1.91
N THR A 100 17.83 7.06 1.36
CA THR A 100 17.13 8.09 2.15
C THR A 100 15.65 7.76 2.25
N LEU A 101 15.11 7.76 3.47
CA LEU A 101 13.69 7.63 3.78
C LEU A 101 13.14 9.00 4.20
N ILE A 102 12.07 9.45 3.56
CA ILE A 102 11.49 10.77 3.80
C ILE A 102 10.08 10.61 4.38
N GLU A 103 9.81 11.22 5.54
CA GLU A 103 8.48 11.20 6.18
C GLU A 103 8.07 12.60 6.61
N LYS A 104 6.83 12.99 6.29
CA LYS A 104 6.30 14.34 6.58
C LYS A 104 5.48 14.43 7.86
N HIS A 105 5.05 13.30 8.40
CA HIS A 105 4.24 13.17 9.60
C HIS A 105 4.95 12.25 10.61
N LYS A 106 4.29 11.18 11.05
CA LYS A 106 4.83 10.23 12.03
C LYS A 106 5.38 9.00 11.33
N MET A 107 6.52 8.52 11.82
CA MET A 107 7.06 7.22 11.45
C MET A 107 6.06 6.09 11.80
N GLY A 108 6.13 4.97 11.08
CA GLY A 108 5.21 3.84 11.21
C GLY A 108 3.92 3.97 10.40
N GLY A 109 3.64 5.17 9.87
CA GLY A 109 2.49 5.46 9.01
C GLY A 109 1.15 5.15 9.67
N ASP A 110 0.14 4.88 8.85
CA ASP A 110 -1.22 4.56 9.29
C ASP A 110 -1.27 3.30 10.15
N CYS A 111 -0.61 2.22 9.72
CA CYS A 111 -0.61 0.93 10.41
C CYS A 111 -0.30 1.06 11.92
N LEU A 112 0.75 1.80 12.27
CA LEU A 112 1.14 2.03 13.65
C LEU A 112 0.24 3.07 14.35
N ASN A 113 -0.01 4.20 13.70
CA ASN A 113 -0.53 5.39 14.39
C ASN A 113 -2.06 5.47 14.40
N THR A 114 -2.72 5.08 13.30
CA THR A 114 -4.15 5.34 13.09
C THR A 114 -4.92 4.14 12.49
N GLY A 115 -4.27 2.99 12.36
CA GLY A 115 -4.79 1.85 11.63
C GLY A 115 -4.75 0.56 12.43
N CYS A 116 -3.92 -0.38 12.00
CA CYS A 116 -3.91 -1.77 12.49
C CYS A 116 -3.61 -1.87 14.00
N VAL A 117 -2.56 -1.22 14.49
CA VAL A 117 -2.15 -1.32 15.89
C VAL A 117 -3.25 -0.81 16.83
N PRO A 118 -3.76 0.44 16.67
CA PRO A 118 -4.81 0.93 17.57
C PRO A 118 -6.15 0.18 17.39
N SER A 119 -6.55 -0.15 16.14
CA SER A 119 -7.79 -0.91 15.90
C SER A 119 -7.76 -2.28 16.57
N LYS A 120 -6.68 -3.05 16.43
CA LYS A 120 -6.59 -4.39 17.01
C LYS A 120 -6.48 -4.34 18.53
N ALA A 121 -5.84 -3.32 19.08
CA ALA A 121 -5.85 -3.08 20.53
C ALA A 121 -7.30 -2.86 21.03
N LEU A 122 -8.08 -2.01 20.38
CA LEU A 122 -9.46 -1.72 20.78
C LEU A 122 -10.39 -2.93 20.58
N ILE A 123 -10.32 -3.58 19.41
CA ILE A 123 -11.08 -4.79 19.08
C ILE A 123 -10.84 -5.88 20.13
N ARG A 124 -9.60 -6.02 20.63
CA ARG A 124 -9.28 -7.01 21.66
C ARG A 124 -10.02 -6.75 22.97
N SER A 125 -10.10 -5.50 23.42
CA SER A 125 -10.90 -5.12 24.60
C SER A 125 -12.39 -5.41 24.37
N ALA A 126 -12.93 -4.96 23.24
CA ALA A 126 -14.34 -5.14 22.89
C ALA A 126 -14.71 -6.64 22.75
N LYS A 127 -13.81 -7.45 22.19
CA LYS A 127 -13.98 -8.91 22.09
C LYS A 127 -14.05 -9.57 23.47
N LEU A 128 -13.21 -9.15 24.42
CA LEU A 128 -13.28 -9.66 25.80
C LEU A 128 -14.64 -9.37 26.43
N LEU A 129 -15.14 -8.13 26.34
CA LEU A 129 -16.47 -7.75 26.85
C LEU A 129 -17.59 -8.58 26.22
N SER A 130 -17.51 -8.82 24.90
CA SER A 130 -18.46 -9.68 24.18
C SER A 130 -18.41 -11.14 24.60
N HIS A 131 -17.26 -11.64 25.04
CA HIS A 131 -17.15 -13.00 25.58
C HIS A 131 -17.71 -13.07 27.00
N MET A 132 -17.48 -12.04 27.81
CA MET A 132 -18.01 -11.95 29.17
C MET A 132 -19.54 -11.86 29.19
N SER A 133 -20.15 -11.08 28.29
CA SER A 133 -21.62 -11.02 28.18
C SER A 133 -22.24 -12.34 27.72
N ARG A 134 -21.46 -13.17 27.00
CA ARG A 134 -21.85 -14.50 26.51
C ARG A 134 -21.19 -15.63 27.31
N SER A 135 -20.81 -15.39 28.57
CA SER A 135 -20.01 -16.32 29.37
C SER A 135 -20.61 -17.74 29.46
N LYS A 136 -21.94 -17.85 29.42
CA LYS A 136 -22.68 -19.12 29.46
C LYS A 136 -22.36 -20.04 28.28
N GLU A 137 -22.05 -19.48 27.10
CA GLU A 137 -21.61 -20.26 25.94
C GLU A 137 -20.27 -20.98 26.19
N PHE A 138 -19.50 -20.50 27.17
CA PHE A 138 -18.23 -21.07 27.60
C PHE A 138 -18.37 -21.90 28.90
N GLY A 139 -19.59 -22.23 29.32
CA GLY A 139 -19.84 -22.97 30.58
C GLY A 139 -19.65 -22.14 31.85
N ILE A 140 -19.49 -20.81 31.74
CA ILE A 140 -19.30 -19.91 32.88
C ILE A 140 -20.64 -19.29 33.29
N ARG A 141 -21.10 -19.61 34.49
CA ARG A 141 -22.45 -19.23 34.98
C ARG A 141 -22.69 -17.72 35.01
N LYS A 142 -21.71 -16.92 35.46
CA LYS A 142 -21.75 -15.45 35.52
C LYS A 142 -20.35 -14.87 35.32
N ALA A 143 -20.24 -13.82 34.50
CA ALA A 143 -19.07 -12.96 34.39
C ALA A 143 -19.55 -11.52 34.23
N HIS A 144 -18.83 -10.56 34.83
CA HIS A 144 -19.16 -9.14 34.79
C HIS A 144 -17.88 -8.32 34.60
N ALA A 145 -17.95 -7.26 33.81
CA ALA A 145 -16.91 -6.25 33.68
C ALA A 145 -17.54 -4.88 33.88
N ASP A 146 -16.98 -4.11 34.81
CA ASP A 146 -17.13 -2.66 34.83
C ASP A 146 -15.92 -2.06 34.12
N PHE A 147 -16.13 -1.11 33.22
CA PHE A 147 -15.04 -0.52 32.46
C PHE A 147 -15.31 0.95 32.12
N ASP A 148 -14.25 1.74 32.16
CA ASP A 148 -14.25 3.11 31.67
C ASP A 148 -13.74 3.16 30.22
N PHE A 149 -14.43 3.93 29.37
CA PHE A 149 -14.07 4.01 27.95
C PHE A 149 -12.76 4.78 27.73
N ALA A 150 -12.50 5.83 28.51
CA ALA A 150 -11.24 6.57 28.42
C ALA A 150 -10.06 5.67 28.81
N GLU A 151 -10.18 4.85 29.87
CA GLU A 151 -9.14 3.88 30.25
C GLU A 151 -8.87 2.84 29.16
N VAL A 152 -9.91 2.39 28.46
CA VAL A 152 -9.76 1.49 27.30
C VAL A 152 -8.99 2.19 26.17
N MET A 153 -9.29 3.46 25.88
CA MET A 153 -8.60 4.25 24.87
C MET A 153 -7.15 4.57 25.28
N GLU A 154 -6.88 4.80 26.56
CA GLU A 154 -5.52 4.92 27.07
C GLU A 154 -4.73 3.63 26.90
N ARG A 155 -5.36 2.45 27.07
CA ARG A 155 -4.71 1.17 26.78
C ARG A 155 -4.32 1.08 25.31
N VAL A 156 -5.18 1.55 24.40
CA VAL A 156 -4.87 1.61 22.97
C VAL A 156 -3.61 2.47 22.74
N GLN A 157 -3.56 3.67 23.32
CA GLN A 157 -2.41 4.56 23.20
C GLN A 157 -1.13 3.96 23.81
N ARG A 158 -1.23 3.24 24.94
CA ARG A 158 -0.08 2.51 25.52
C ARG A 158 0.44 1.41 24.61
N VAL A 159 -0.44 0.72 23.86
CA VAL A 159 -0.01 -0.30 22.89
C VAL A 159 0.70 0.35 21.71
N VAL A 160 0.19 1.47 21.18
CA VAL A 160 0.86 2.23 20.11
C VAL A 160 2.26 2.66 20.55
N LYS A 161 2.38 3.32 21.71
CA LYS A 161 3.67 3.75 22.29
C LYS A 161 4.65 2.61 22.55
N ARG A 162 4.17 1.39 22.78
CA ARG A 162 5.04 0.22 22.95
C ARG A 162 5.65 -0.24 21.63
N VAL A 163 4.92 -0.08 20.52
CA VAL A 163 5.38 -0.51 19.19
C VAL A 163 6.21 0.58 18.52
N GLU A 164 5.88 1.85 18.75
CA GLU A 164 6.51 3.03 18.13
C GLU A 164 8.05 3.02 18.08
N PRO A 165 8.79 2.61 19.13
CA PRO A 165 10.25 2.58 19.08
C PRO A 165 10.82 1.69 17.95
N HIS A 166 10.10 0.65 17.53
CA HIS A 166 10.54 -0.26 16.46
C HIS A 166 10.47 0.37 15.07
N ASP A 167 9.65 1.39 14.88
CA ASP A 167 9.51 2.13 13.63
C ASP A 167 10.14 3.54 13.71
N SER A 168 10.85 3.85 14.80
CA SER A 168 11.39 5.19 15.06
C SER A 168 12.51 5.60 14.09
N VAL A 169 12.76 6.93 14.04
CA VAL A 169 13.89 7.51 13.30
C VAL A 169 15.21 6.88 13.77
N ASP A 170 15.46 6.87 15.07
CA ASP A 170 16.68 6.34 15.68
C ASP A 170 16.93 4.89 15.25
N ARG A 171 15.88 4.05 15.32
CA ARG A 171 15.97 2.65 14.90
C ARG A 171 16.37 2.51 13.44
N TYR A 172 15.83 3.32 12.55
CA TYR A 172 16.15 3.26 11.12
C TYR A 172 17.53 3.85 10.80
N THR A 173 17.95 4.88 11.52
CA THR A 173 19.29 5.44 11.43
C THR A 173 20.36 4.44 11.88
N GLU A 174 20.13 3.71 12.99
CA GLU A 174 21.01 2.61 13.43
C GLU A 174 21.13 1.50 12.36
N LEU A 175 20.07 1.26 11.59
CA LEU A 175 20.05 0.29 10.49
C LEU A 175 20.70 0.79 9.21
N GLY A 176 21.27 2.01 9.20
CA GLY A 176 21.99 2.60 8.07
C GLY A 176 21.09 3.33 7.06
N VAL A 177 19.86 3.67 7.43
CA VAL A 177 18.97 4.50 6.62
C VAL A 177 19.13 5.97 7.01
N ASP A 178 19.34 6.83 6.02
CA ASP A 178 19.29 8.28 6.20
C ASP A 178 17.83 8.73 6.27
N VAL A 179 17.34 9.11 7.44
CA VAL A 179 15.93 9.47 7.65
C VAL A 179 15.79 10.98 7.69
N ILE A 180 14.97 11.54 6.80
CA ILE A 180 14.70 12.97 6.72
C ILE A 180 13.23 13.22 7.05
N GLN A 181 12.99 14.06 8.06
CA GLN A 181 11.65 14.55 8.34
C GLN A 181 11.33 15.75 7.44
N GLY A 182 10.38 15.57 6.53
CA GLY A 182 10.00 16.60 5.57
C GLY A 182 9.03 16.13 4.49
N GLU A 183 8.54 17.08 3.71
CA GLU A 183 7.65 16.81 2.58
C GLU A 183 8.45 16.65 1.29
N ALA A 184 8.29 15.52 0.61
CA ALA A 184 8.99 15.22 -0.63
C ALA A 184 8.14 15.57 -1.86
N LYS A 185 8.79 16.13 -2.87
CA LYS A 185 8.22 16.39 -4.20
C LYS A 185 9.17 15.88 -5.27
N ILE A 186 8.70 14.97 -6.11
CA ILE A 186 9.47 14.49 -7.27
C ILE A 186 9.49 15.59 -8.32
N THR A 187 10.68 16.14 -8.60
CA THR A 187 10.87 17.23 -9.56
C THR A 187 11.37 16.74 -10.92
N SER A 188 11.98 15.56 -10.96
CA SER A 188 12.35 14.85 -12.19
C SER A 188 12.39 13.35 -11.92
N PRO A 189 12.59 12.49 -12.95
CA PRO A 189 12.77 11.05 -12.75
C PRO A 189 13.95 10.65 -11.84
N TRP A 190 14.83 11.60 -11.51
CA TRP A 190 16.05 11.37 -10.74
C TRP A 190 16.22 12.35 -9.58
N SER A 191 15.26 13.23 -9.33
CA SER A 191 15.41 14.33 -8.39
C SER A 191 14.19 14.46 -7.50
N VAL A 192 14.43 14.57 -6.20
CA VAL A 192 13.42 14.77 -5.17
C VAL A 192 13.78 16.00 -4.36
N GLU A 193 12.90 17.00 -4.37
CA GLU A 193 12.95 18.15 -3.50
C GLU A 193 12.31 17.79 -2.16
N ILE A 194 12.92 18.22 -1.06
CA ILE A 194 12.50 17.92 0.30
C ILE A 194 12.39 19.23 1.06
N LYS A 195 11.16 19.54 1.49
CA LYS A 195 10.89 20.67 2.36
C LYS A 195 10.92 20.20 3.82
N THR A 196 11.92 20.65 4.55
CA THR A 196 12.10 20.39 5.99
C THR A 196 11.75 21.65 6.78
N THR A 197 11.78 21.57 8.12
CA THR A 197 11.66 22.74 9.00
C THR A 197 12.84 23.70 8.86
N GLU A 198 14.01 23.20 8.46
CA GLU A 198 15.25 23.96 8.32
C GLU A 198 15.40 24.62 6.94
N GLY A 199 14.61 24.18 5.96
CA GLY A 199 14.65 24.71 4.60
C GLY A 199 14.37 23.67 3.53
N MET A 200 14.71 24.04 2.29
CA MET A 200 14.55 23.18 1.12
C MET A 200 15.89 22.57 0.72
N GLN A 201 15.90 21.27 0.47
CA GLN A 201 17.05 20.55 -0.09
C GLN A 201 16.60 19.69 -1.26
N THR A 202 17.51 19.34 -2.17
CA THR A 202 17.22 18.47 -3.31
C THR A 202 18.22 17.33 -3.33
N LEU A 203 17.71 16.10 -3.47
CA LEU A 203 18.53 14.90 -3.61
C LEU A 203 18.37 14.29 -4.99
N THR A 204 19.49 13.89 -5.58
CA THR A 204 19.52 13.07 -6.78
C THR A 204 19.56 11.58 -6.42
N THR A 205 18.81 10.76 -7.15
CA THR A 205 18.73 9.32 -6.91
C THR A 205 18.55 8.51 -8.17
N ARG A 206 19.05 7.26 -8.15
CA ARG A 206 18.84 6.29 -9.23
C ARG A 206 17.41 5.76 -9.27
N ASN A 207 16.79 5.59 -8.10
CA ASN A 207 15.47 5.01 -7.95
C ASN A 207 14.66 5.80 -6.91
N ILE A 208 13.35 5.89 -7.14
CA ILE A 208 12.39 6.50 -6.22
C ILE A 208 11.29 5.47 -5.95
N VAL A 209 11.01 5.22 -4.68
CA VAL A 209 9.86 4.43 -4.24
C VAL A 209 8.83 5.37 -3.62
N ILE A 210 7.61 5.30 -4.15
CA ILE A 210 6.47 6.07 -3.66
C ILE A 210 5.67 5.16 -2.72
N ALA A 211 5.78 5.40 -1.42
CA ALA A 211 5.13 4.65 -0.35
C ALA A 211 4.29 5.57 0.56
N THR A 212 3.62 6.56 -0.04
CA THR A 212 2.91 7.65 0.65
C THR A 212 1.61 7.22 1.35
N GLY A 213 1.22 5.95 1.26
CA GLY A 213 -0.02 5.44 1.84
C GLY A 213 -1.27 6.03 1.19
N ALA A 214 -2.36 6.08 1.98
CA ALA A 214 -3.66 6.61 1.60
C ALA A 214 -4.20 7.53 2.70
N LYS A 215 -5.35 8.17 2.44
CA LYS A 215 -6.09 8.98 3.41
C LYS A 215 -7.57 8.61 3.39
N PRO A 216 -8.32 8.83 4.49
CA PRO A 216 -9.75 8.56 4.52
C PRO A 216 -10.48 9.37 3.45
N PHE A 217 -11.46 8.72 2.81
CA PHE A 217 -12.39 9.40 1.90
C PHE A 217 -13.61 9.88 2.69
N VAL A 218 -13.89 11.18 2.60
CA VAL A 218 -15.07 11.80 3.21
C VAL A 218 -16.05 12.17 2.09
N PRO A 219 -17.28 11.62 2.07
CA PRO A 219 -18.25 11.91 1.02
C PRO A 219 -18.78 13.35 1.14
N SER A 220 -19.05 13.99 0.01
CA SER A 220 -19.66 15.32 -0.06
C SER A 220 -21.14 15.27 0.32
N ILE A 221 -21.43 15.23 1.62
CA ILE A 221 -22.78 15.28 2.18
C ILE A 221 -22.98 16.69 2.79
N PRO A 222 -24.04 17.43 2.41
CA PRO A 222 -24.32 18.74 2.99
C PRO A 222 -24.39 18.70 4.52
N GLY A 223 -23.68 19.62 5.18
CA GLY A 223 -23.62 19.73 6.64
C GLY A 223 -22.70 18.72 7.34
N LEU A 224 -22.04 17.79 6.62
CA LEU A 224 -21.17 16.79 7.26
C LEU A 224 -19.96 17.43 7.96
N ASP A 225 -19.36 18.47 7.36
CA ASP A 225 -18.20 19.14 7.94
C ASP A 225 -18.53 19.90 9.24
N GLU A 226 -19.80 20.20 9.49
CA GLU A 226 -20.27 20.96 10.66
C GLU A 226 -20.52 20.08 11.89
N VAL A 227 -20.66 18.76 11.71
CA VAL A 227 -21.07 17.83 12.80
C VAL A 227 -19.90 17.16 13.52
N GLY A 228 -18.65 17.51 13.19
CA GLY A 228 -17.46 16.93 13.83
C GLY A 228 -17.33 15.42 13.57
N TYR A 229 -17.39 15.01 12.30
CA TYR A 229 -17.34 13.60 11.92
C TYR A 229 -16.02 12.92 12.31
N LEU A 230 -16.11 11.61 12.47
CA LEU A 230 -14.97 10.76 12.78
C LEU A 230 -14.50 10.03 11.52
N THR A 231 -13.19 9.84 11.41
CA THR A 231 -12.53 9.03 10.39
C THR A 231 -11.59 8.03 11.08
N SER A 232 -10.95 7.16 10.30
CA SER A 232 -9.87 6.33 10.83
C SER A 232 -8.68 7.14 11.34
N ASP A 233 -8.58 8.43 11.05
CA ASP A 233 -7.45 9.25 11.54
C ASP A 233 -7.68 9.79 12.95
N ASN A 234 -8.93 10.12 13.32
CA ASN A 234 -9.24 10.86 14.55
C ASN A 234 -10.08 10.07 15.58
N ILE A 235 -10.63 8.91 15.23
CA ILE A 235 -11.47 8.12 16.15
C ILE A 235 -10.72 7.68 17.42
N TRP A 236 -9.38 7.65 17.35
CA TRP A 236 -8.49 7.25 18.45
C TRP A 236 -8.37 8.28 19.57
N ASP A 237 -8.87 9.50 19.33
CA ASP A 237 -8.82 10.61 20.27
C ASP A 237 -10.08 10.69 21.15
N LEU A 238 -11.10 9.88 20.86
CA LEU A 238 -12.30 9.80 21.69
C LEU A 238 -11.94 9.47 23.15
N ARG A 239 -12.57 10.17 24.08
CA ARG A 239 -12.52 9.89 25.52
C ARG A 239 -13.88 9.54 26.11
N GLU A 240 -14.95 9.88 25.40
CA GLU A 240 -16.30 9.48 25.75
C GLU A 240 -16.84 8.49 24.73
N ARG A 241 -17.47 7.42 25.21
CA ARG A 241 -18.14 6.46 24.34
C ARG A 241 -19.40 7.10 23.76
N PRO A 242 -19.55 7.18 22.42
CA PRO A 242 -20.79 7.69 21.82
C PRO A 242 -21.95 6.76 22.19
N ARG A 243 -23.06 7.33 22.69
CA ARG A 243 -24.28 6.53 22.98
C ARG A 243 -24.88 5.94 21.70
N ARG A 244 -24.86 6.72 20.61
CA ARG A 244 -25.29 6.33 19.27
C ARG A 244 -24.18 6.63 18.28
N LEU A 245 -23.88 5.69 17.39
CA LEU A 245 -22.83 5.83 16.37
C LEU A 245 -23.38 5.43 15.00
N LEU A 246 -23.31 6.35 14.04
CA LEU A 246 -23.57 6.06 12.63
C LEU A 246 -22.23 5.78 11.93
N VAL A 247 -22.10 4.61 11.32
CA VAL A 247 -20.94 4.22 10.51
C VAL A 247 -21.34 4.28 9.04
N LEU A 248 -20.71 5.18 8.29
CA LEU A 248 -20.89 5.29 6.84
C LEU A 248 -19.83 4.45 6.12
N GLY A 249 -20.24 3.30 5.58
CA GLY A 249 -19.38 2.36 4.86
C GLY A 249 -19.39 0.95 5.47
N GLY A 250 -19.57 -0.04 4.58
CA GLY A 250 -19.68 -1.47 4.84
C GLY A 250 -18.42 -2.28 4.48
N GLY A 251 -17.28 -1.61 4.34
CA GLY A 251 -15.98 -2.27 4.16
C GLY A 251 -15.31 -2.62 5.50
N PRO A 252 -14.08 -3.17 5.49
CA PRO A 252 -13.50 -3.84 6.65
C PRO A 252 -13.35 -2.91 7.86
N ILE A 253 -12.88 -1.68 7.64
CA ILE A 253 -12.72 -0.68 8.70
C ILE A 253 -14.08 -0.32 9.31
N GLY A 254 -15.09 -0.06 8.48
CA GLY A 254 -16.43 0.25 8.94
C GLY A 254 -17.04 -0.88 9.76
N SER A 255 -16.93 -2.12 9.27
CA SER A 255 -17.42 -3.32 9.93
C SER A 255 -16.70 -3.59 11.27
N GLU A 256 -15.38 -3.40 11.31
CA GLU A 256 -14.59 -3.52 12.53
C GLU A 256 -15.00 -2.49 13.58
N MET A 257 -15.14 -1.22 13.19
CA MET A 257 -15.56 -0.16 14.10
C MET A 257 -17.01 -0.35 14.55
N ALA A 258 -17.91 -0.72 13.64
CA ALA A 258 -19.31 -0.98 13.98
C ALA A 258 -19.45 -2.09 15.03
N GLN A 259 -18.76 -3.21 14.82
CA GLN A 259 -18.75 -4.32 15.79
C GLN A 259 -18.11 -3.90 17.12
N THR A 260 -17.01 -3.17 17.07
CA THR A 260 -16.25 -2.75 18.25
C THR A 260 -17.07 -1.84 19.16
N PHE A 261 -17.65 -0.78 18.61
CA PHE A 261 -18.47 0.15 19.39
C PHE A 261 -19.77 -0.49 19.87
N SER A 262 -20.38 -1.38 19.08
CA SER A 262 -21.54 -2.16 19.53
C SER A 262 -21.21 -3.02 20.76
N ARG A 263 -20.06 -3.73 20.74
CA ARG A 263 -19.59 -4.53 21.88
C ARG A 263 -19.17 -3.70 23.09
N LEU A 264 -18.73 -2.47 22.86
CA LEU A 264 -18.48 -1.50 23.91
C LEU A 264 -19.77 -0.86 24.43
N GLY A 265 -20.95 -1.16 23.88
CA GLY A 265 -22.26 -0.73 24.38
C GLY A 265 -22.87 0.50 23.70
N SER A 266 -22.31 0.95 22.57
CA SER A 266 -22.96 1.96 21.71
C SER A 266 -24.10 1.33 20.90
N GLN A 267 -25.17 2.09 20.65
CA GLN A 267 -26.14 1.74 19.62
C GLN A 267 -25.56 2.11 18.25
N VAL A 268 -25.24 1.12 17.42
CA VAL A 268 -24.57 1.33 16.14
C VAL A 268 -25.54 1.12 14.98
N THR A 269 -25.52 2.05 14.02
CA THR A 269 -26.15 1.88 12.71
C THR A 269 -25.08 1.95 11.65
N GLN A 270 -24.99 0.93 10.80
CA GLN A 270 -24.05 0.90 9.67
C GLN A 270 -24.83 1.07 8.36
N VAL A 271 -24.42 2.04 7.54
CA VAL A 271 -25.04 2.33 6.25
C VAL A 271 -24.04 2.03 5.16
N GLU A 272 -24.43 1.19 4.20
CA GLU A 272 -23.62 0.82 3.05
C GLU A 272 -24.38 1.14 1.77
N ARG A 273 -23.67 1.69 0.78
CA ARG A 273 -24.27 2.04 -0.52
C ARG A 273 -24.54 0.78 -1.37
N ARG A 274 -23.73 -0.26 -1.21
CA ARG A 274 -23.86 -1.51 -1.96
C ARG A 274 -24.93 -2.43 -1.36
N PRO A 275 -25.41 -3.43 -2.13
CA PRO A 275 -26.43 -4.36 -1.65
C PRO A 275 -25.96 -5.28 -0.50
N ARG A 276 -24.64 -5.42 -0.27
CA ARG A 276 -24.05 -6.29 0.76
C ARG A 276 -22.81 -5.64 1.36
N LEU A 277 -22.57 -5.94 2.64
CA LEU A 277 -21.30 -5.65 3.31
C LEU A 277 -20.16 -6.46 2.68
N GLU A 278 -18.94 -5.94 2.77
CA GLU A 278 -17.73 -6.62 2.29
C GLU A 278 -17.82 -7.15 0.85
N TRP A 279 -18.48 -6.41 -0.05
CA TRP A 279 -18.76 -6.83 -1.45
C TRP A 279 -17.55 -7.41 -2.22
N HIS A 280 -16.34 -7.06 -1.84
CA HIS A 280 -15.12 -7.50 -2.52
C HIS A 280 -14.57 -8.86 -2.02
N LEU A 281 -15.16 -9.44 -0.95
CA LEU A 281 -14.76 -10.73 -0.38
C LEU A 281 -15.60 -11.91 -0.88
N LEU A 282 -16.55 -11.68 -1.80
CA LEU A 282 -17.44 -12.67 -2.41
C LEU A 282 -17.48 -12.45 -3.93
#